data_AF-A0A6N9JTW9-F1
#
_entry.id   AF-A0A6N9JTW9-F1
#
_cell.length_a   1.000
_cell.length_b   1.000
_cell.length_c   1.000
_cell.angle_alpha   90.00
_cell.angle_beta   90.00
_cell.angle_gamma   90.00
#
_symmetry.space_group_name_H-M   'P 1'
#
loop_
_entity.id
_entity.type
_entity.pdbx_description
1 polymer ?
#
loop_
_entity_poly.entity_id
_entity_poly.type
_entity_poly.pdbx_seq_one_letter_code
_entity_poly.pdbx_strand_id
1 'polypeptide(L)'
;MQESKKPVIQSIRDYVMLNPDIDDRKINIDYLGDGMEYSIDPIGADPIYKRYTDGTCLKQFQFAFTSKEAYDGDARTGIANSGFYQAFEEWVESNNMNDILPDLDGHDATRVDVLQSGYLFSAEADLGRYQMICRVIYR
;
A
#
# COMPACT_ATOMS: atom_id res chain seq x y z
N MET A 1 19.94 4.84 25.96
CA MET A 1 18.63 4.46 25.38
C MET A 1 18.90 4.07 23.95
N GLN A 2 18.60 2.83 23.56
CA GLN A 2 18.64 2.45 22.16
C GLN A 2 17.41 3.09 21.51
N GLU A 3 17.60 3.99 20.55
CA GLU A 3 16.46 4.49 19.76
C GLU A 3 15.78 3.29 19.11
N SER A 4 14.47 3.15 19.34
CA SER A 4 13.70 2.06 18.77
C SER A 4 13.62 2.28 17.27
N LYS A 5 14.16 1.33 16.50
CA LYS A 5 14.12 1.33 15.03
C LYS A 5 12.68 1.48 14.54
N LYS A 6 12.44 2.36 13.56
CA LYS A 6 11.10 2.53 12.96
C LYS A 6 10.68 1.24 12.23
N PRO A 7 9.51 0.64 12.53
CA PRO A 7 9.05 -0.55 11.83
C PRO A 7 8.78 -0.29 10.34
N VAL A 8 9.05 -1.25 9.47
CA VAL A 8 8.82 -1.15 8.00
C VAL A 8 7.39 -0.73 7.67
N ILE A 9 6.39 -1.27 8.36
CA ILE A 9 4.98 -0.94 8.13
C ILE A 9 4.66 0.54 8.43
N GLN A 10 5.34 1.15 9.42
CA GLN A 10 5.21 2.59 9.68
C GLN A 10 5.81 3.41 8.54
N SER A 11 6.97 3.01 8.02
CA SER A 11 7.59 3.69 6.87
C SER A 11 6.74 3.57 5.59
N ILE A 12 6.10 2.42 5.37
CA ILE A 12 5.14 2.23 4.27
C ILE A 12 3.96 3.16 4.46
N ARG A 13 3.39 3.25 5.66
CA ARG A 13 2.28 4.15 5.96
C ARG A 13 2.64 5.61 5.69
N ASP A 14 3.80 6.05 6.17
CA ASP A 14 4.25 7.42 5.97
C ASP A 14 4.53 7.72 4.48
N TYR A 15 5.00 6.73 3.71
CA TYR A 15 5.13 6.85 2.25
C TYR A 15 3.77 6.96 1.55
N VAL A 16 2.80 6.11 1.90
CA VAL A 16 1.45 6.16 1.33
C VAL A 16 0.81 7.52 1.59
N MET A 17 1.02 8.12 2.77
CA MET A 17 0.56 9.47 3.12
C MET A 17 1.11 10.60 2.22
N LEU A 18 2.15 10.34 1.42
CA LEU A 18 2.66 11.30 0.45
C LEU A 18 1.83 11.35 -0.83
N ASN A 19 0.93 10.38 -1.05
CA ASN A 19 0.07 10.38 -2.22
C ASN A 19 -0.91 11.57 -2.15
N PRO A 20 -0.96 12.43 -3.18
CA PRO A 20 -1.77 13.65 -3.16
C PRO A 20 -3.29 13.41 -3.28
N ASP A 21 -3.70 12.24 -3.75
CA ASP A 21 -5.11 11.86 -3.92
C ASP A 21 -5.68 11.18 -2.68
N ILE A 22 -4.84 10.86 -1.67
CA ILE A 22 -5.30 10.43 -0.36
C ILE A 22 -5.74 11.65 0.44
N ASP A 23 -7.00 11.62 0.88
CA ASP A 23 -7.60 12.69 1.67
C ASP A 23 -7.19 12.62 3.17
N ASP A 24 -7.84 13.41 4.01
CA ASP A 24 -7.54 13.53 5.43
C ASP A 24 -8.10 12.39 6.30
N ARG A 25 -8.71 11.36 5.70
CA ARG A 25 -9.16 10.17 6.43
C ARG A 25 -7.98 9.42 7.03
N LYS A 26 -8.29 8.66 8.08
CA LYS A 26 -7.29 7.85 8.78
C LYS A 26 -6.78 6.74 7.87
N ILE A 27 -5.46 6.58 7.88
CA ILE A 27 -4.79 5.36 7.42
C ILE A 27 -4.42 4.54 8.65
N ASN A 28 -5.11 3.44 8.86
CA ASN A 28 -4.86 2.50 9.95
C ASN A 28 -3.87 1.40 9.51
N ILE A 29 -3.52 0.52 10.44
CA ILE A 29 -2.73 -0.69 10.20
C ILE A 29 -3.55 -1.88 10.67
N ASP A 30 -3.74 -2.90 9.82
CA ASP A 30 -4.50 -4.12 10.12
C ASP A 30 -5.91 -3.87 10.67
N TYR A 31 -6.53 -2.75 10.30
CA TYR A 31 -7.81 -2.34 10.87
C TYR A 31 -8.59 -1.42 9.95
N LEU A 32 -9.86 -1.75 9.72
CA LEU A 32 -10.84 -0.85 9.12
C LEU A 32 -12.04 -0.74 10.05
N GLY A 33 -12.44 0.50 10.36
CA GLY A 33 -13.65 0.77 11.12
C GLY A 33 -14.93 0.58 10.29
N ASP A 34 -16.02 1.12 10.81
CA ASP A 34 -17.34 1.05 10.17
C ASP A 34 -17.53 2.13 9.10
N GLY A 35 -16.75 3.21 9.14
CA GLY A 35 -16.83 4.32 8.21
C GLY A 35 -15.86 4.22 7.02
N MET A 36 -15.88 5.25 6.20
CA MET A 36 -14.88 5.49 5.17
C MET A 36 -13.51 5.73 5.81
N GLU A 37 -12.60 4.80 5.62
CA GLU A 37 -11.24 4.83 6.17
C GLU A 37 -10.30 4.03 5.27
N TYR A 38 -9.00 4.21 5.47
CA TYR A 38 -7.95 3.42 4.82
C TYR A 38 -7.28 2.48 5.82
N SER A 39 -6.68 1.41 5.31
CA SER A 39 -5.79 0.55 6.07
C SER A 39 -4.65 0.03 5.21
N ILE A 40 -3.51 -0.21 5.86
CA ILE A 40 -2.39 -0.93 5.29
C ILE A 40 -2.26 -2.23 6.09
N ASP A 41 -2.55 -3.34 5.41
CA ASP A 41 -2.66 -4.65 6.04
C ASP A 41 -1.49 -5.53 5.57
N PRO A 42 -0.54 -5.96 6.42
CA PRO A 42 0.51 -6.87 6.03
C PRO A 42 -0.05 -8.17 5.45
N ILE A 43 0.54 -8.60 4.34
CA ILE A 43 0.22 -9.89 3.72
C ILE A 43 1.41 -10.82 3.92
N GLY A 44 1.15 -12.04 4.37
CA GLY A 44 2.16 -13.08 4.46
C GLY A 44 2.75 -13.40 3.08
N ALA A 45 4.07 -13.32 2.96
CA ALA A 45 4.82 -13.65 1.75
C ALA A 45 6.18 -14.24 2.14
N ASP A 46 6.88 -14.86 1.18
CA ASP A 46 8.30 -15.19 1.38
C ASP A 46 9.09 -13.88 1.58
N PRO A 47 9.74 -13.67 2.73
CA PRO A 47 10.49 -12.45 2.98
C PRO A 47 11.68 -12.28 2.04
N ILE A 48 12.13 -13.33 1.35
CA ILE A 48 13.22 -13.28 0.38
C ILE A 48 12.63 -13.11 -1.02
N TYR A 49 12.81 -11.93 -1.60
CA TYR A 49 12.40 -11.65 -2.98
C TYR A 49 13.35 -12.31 -4.00
N LYS A 50 14.66 -12.19 -3.75
CA LYS A 50 15.70 -12.71 -4.66
C LYS A 50 16.98 -13.01 -3.90
N ARG A 51 17.61 -14.14 -4.19
CA ARG A 51 18.95 -14.49 -3.70
C ARG A 51 19.97 -14.34 -4.82
N TYR A 52 21.13 -13.79 -4.49
CA TYR A 52 22.27 -13.67 -5.40
C TYR A 52 23.31 -14.76 -5.12
N THR A 53 24.22 -14.97 -6.09
CA THR A 53 25.27 -16.00 -6.01
C THR A 53 26.31 -15.74 -4.91
N ASP A 54 26.45 -14.48 -4.47
CA ASP A 54 27.31 -14.08 -3.36
C ASP A 54 26.68 -14.31 -1.98
N GLY A 55 25.46 -14.85 -1.93
CA GLY A 55 24.71 -15.12 -0.70
C GLY A 55 23.86 -13.95 -0.20
N THR A 56 24.00 -12.75 -0.78
CA THR A 56 23.14 -11.61 -0.45
C THR A 56 21.71 -11.84 -0.96
N CYS A 57 20.75 -11.09 -0.42
CA CYS A 57 19.37 -11.17 -0.85
C CYS A 57 18.69 -9.80 -0.91
N LEU A 58 17.76 -9.66 -1.85
CA LEU A 58 16.69 -8.67 -1.74
C LEU A 58 15.57 -9.28 -0.91
N LYS A 59 15.06 -8.50 0.01
CA LYS A 59 13.90 -8.83 0.83
C LYS A 59 12.66 -8.14 0.30
N GLN A 60 11.49 -8.63 0.70
CA GLN A 60 10.21 -7.99 0.43
C GLN A 60 9.33 -7.92 1.67
N PHE A 61 8.49 -6.89 1.69
CA PHE A 61 7.35 -6.77 2.58
C PHE A 61 6.10 -6.56 1.73
N GLN A 62 5.15 -7.48 1.79
CA GLN A 62 3.90 -7.39 1.04
C GLN A 62 2.79 -6.84 1.93
N PHE A 63 1.94 -6.00 1.35
CA PHE A 63 0.82 -5.40 2.06
C PHE A 63 -0.37 -5.19 1.12
N ALA A 64 -1.57 -5.16 1.69
CA ALA A 64 -2.74 -4.62 1.06
C ALA A 64 -2.84 -3.13 1.36
N PHE A 65 -3.16 -2.31 0.36
CA PHE A 65 -3.75 -1.00 0.59
C PHE A 65 -5.25 -1.11 0.39
N THR A 66 -5.98 -0.96 1.48
CA THR A 66 -7.42 -1.20 1.55
C THR A 66 -8.14 0.10 1.88
N SER A 67 -9.28 0.37 1.25
CA SER A 67 -10.17 1.46 1.62
C SER A 67 -11.62 1.00 1.76
N LYS A 68 -12.38 1.67 2.62
CA LYS A 68 -13.84 1.69 2.57
C LYS A 68 -14.28 2.98 1.90
N GLU A 69 -15.02 2.87 0.81
CA GLU A 69 -15.53 3.99 0.02
C GLU A 69 -17.05 3.93 -0.11
N ALA A 70 -17.68 5.04 -0.49
CA ALA A 70 -19.09 5.03 -0.86
C ALA A 70 -19.31 4.00 -1.97
N TYR A 71 -20.38 3.21 -1.82
CA TYR A 71 -20.77 2.26 -2.83
C TYR A 71 -22.29 2.09 -2.83
N ASP A 72 -22.89 2.41 -3.96
CA ASP A 72 -24.33 2.34 -4.20
C ASP A 72 -24.67 1.40 -5.37
N GLY A 73 -23.67 0.72 -5.93
CA GLY A 73 -23.79 -0.09 -7.13
C GLY A 73 -23.93 0.70 -8.43
N ASP A 74 -23.89 2.04 -8.38
CA ASP A 74 -23.91 2.89 -9.57
C ASP A 74 -22.54 2.85 -10.27
N ALA A 75 -22.56 2.76 -11.60
CA ALA A 75 -21.34 2.69 -12.40
C ALA A 75 -20.44 3.91 -12.22
N ARG A 76 -21.01 5.11 -11.99
CA ARG A 76 -20.23 6.34 -11.75
C ARG A 76 -19.42 6.25 -10.46
N THR A 77 -20.02 5.74 -9.39
CA THR A 77 -19.35 5.51 -8.11
C THR A 77 -18.24 4.47 -8.27
N GLY A 78 -18.54 3.36 -8.96
CA GLY A 78 -17.55 2.33 -9.29
C GLY A 78 -16.38 2.87 -10.12
N ILE A 79 -16.63 3.69 -11.14
CA ILE A 79 -15.60 4.33 -11.95
C ILE A 79 -14.70 5.24 -11.10
N ALA A 80 -15.28 6.05 -10.21
CA ALA A 80 -14.49 6.92 -9.33
C ALA A 80 -13.57 6.10 -8.41
N ASN A 81 -14.12 5.06 -7.76
CA ASN A 81 -13.35 4.20 -6.86
C ASN A 81 -12.25 3.43 -7.61
N SER A 82 -12.56 2.83 -8.77
CA SER A 82 -11.55 2.15 -9.59
C SER A 82 -10.49 3.12 -10.14
N GLY A 83 -10.90 4.34 -10.51
CA GLY A 83 -10.00 5.38 -11.01
C GLY A 83 -8.98 5.83 -9.96
N PHE A 84 -9.38 5.94 -8.69
CA PHE A 84 -8.45 6.22 -7.58
C PHE A 84 -7.32 5.18 -7.50
N TYR A 85 -7.66 3.89 -7.56
CA TYR A 85 -6.64 2.84 -7.49
C TYR A 85 -5.74 2.78 -8.73
N GLN A 86 -6.27 3.11 -9.92
CA GLN A 86 -5.44 3.26 -11.12
C GLN A 86 -4.46 4.44 -10.96
N ALA A 87 -4.93 5.59 -10.50
CA ALA A 87 -4.08 6.76 -10.26
C ALA A 87 -3.00 6.49 -9.19
N PHE A 88 -3.34 5.71 -8.15
CA PHE A 88 -2.36 5.27 -7.16
C PHE A 88 -1.27 4.37 -7.77
N GLU A 89 -1.62 3.45 -8.67
CA GLU A 89 -0.67 2.60 -9.38
C GLU A 89 0.29 3.45 -10.23
N GLU A 90 -0.25 4.38 -11.03
CA GLU A 90 0.54 5.33 -11.83
C GLU A 90 1.45 6.23 -10.96
N TRP A 91 0.97 6.63 -9.78
CA TRP A 91 1.76 7.37 -8.80
C TRP A 91 2.93 6.56 -8.25
N VAL A 92 2.72 5.27 -7.92
CA VAL A 92 3.81 4.36 -7.50
C VAL A 92 4.84 4.19 -8.62
N GLU A 93 4.41 4.03 -9.86
CA GLU A 93 5.31 3.95 -11.01
C GLU A 93 6.16 5.22 -11.18
N SER A 94 5.51 6.39 -11.11
CA SER A 94 6.19 7.69 -11.15
C SER A 94 7.20 7.84 -10.02
N ASN A 95 6.83 7.48 -8.79
CA ASN A 95 7.72 7.53 -7.64
C ASN A 95 8.96 6.63 -7.83
N ASN A 96 8.79 5.40 -8.32
CA ASN A 96 9.92 4.53 -8.63
C ASN A 96 10.85 5.14 -9.70
N MET A 97 10.31 5.81 -10.73
CA MET A 97 11.11 6.48 -11.76
C MET A 97 11.91 7.67 -11.23
N ASN A 98 11.45 8.29 -10.14
CA ASN A 98 12.05 9.47 -9.53
C ASN A 98 12.81 9.14 -8.23
N ASP A 99 13.04 7.86 -7.92
CA ASP A 99 13.67 7.39 -6.68
C ASP A 99 12.99 7.90 -5.39
N ILE A 100 11.68 8.15 -5.44
CA ILE A 100 10.85 8.52 -4.30
C ILE A 100 10.35 7.22 -3.67
N LEU A 101 11.06 6.72 -2.66
CA LEU A 101 10.79 5.43 -2.02
C LEU A 101 10.50 5.60 -0.52
N PRO A 102 9.85 4.61 0.13
CA PRO A 102 9.69 4.61 1.58
C PRO A 102 11.05 4.67 2.29
N ASP A 103 11.18 5.59 3.26
CA ASP A 103 12.35 5.68 4.13
C ASP A 103 12.31 4.57 5.18
N LEU A 104 12.98 3.46 4.87
CA LEU A 104 13.06 2.30 5.75
C LEU A 104 14.27 2.47 6.67
N ASP A 105 14.02 2.61 7.97
CA ASP A 105 15.11 2.69 8.93
C ASP A 105 16.01 1.45 8.80
N GLY A 106 17.32 1.66 8.71
CA GLY A 106 18.35 0.64 8.52
C GLY A 106 18.15 -0.35 7.37
N HIS A 107 17.42 0.02 6.32
CA HIS A 107 17.24 -0.76 5.08
C HIS A 107 17.20 0.16 3.87
N ASP A 108 17.77 -0.26 2.76
CA ASP A 108 17.67 0.51 1.52
C ASP A 108 16.48 0.01 0.71
N ALA A 109 15.40 0.78 0.68
CA ALA A 109 14.31 0.53 -0.27
C ALA A 109 14.84 0.65 -1.70
N THR A 110 14.39 -0.25 -2.57
CA THR A 110 14.84 -0.31 -3.97
C THR A 110 13.69 -0.17 -4.95
N ARG A 111 12.48 -0.57 -4.57
CA ARG A 111 11.29 -0.48 -5.41
C ARG A 111 10.02 -0.68 -4.59
N VAL A 112 8.92 -0.06 -5.01
CA VAL A 112 7.56 -0.42 -4.60
C VAL A 112 6.82 -0.98 -5.80
N ASP A 113 6.24 -2.18 -5.68
CA ASP A 113 5.47 -2.79 -6.76
C ASP A 113 3.99 -2.85 -6.42
N VAL A 114 3.13 -2.57 -7.40
CA VAL A 114 1.74 -3.02 -7.39
C VAL A 114 1.71 -4.43 -8.00
N LEU A 115 1.30 -5.42 -7.20
CA LEU A 115 1.19 -6.83 -7.59
C LEU A 115 -0.20 -7.17 -8.11
N GLN A 116 -1.21 -6.47 -7.62
CA GLN A 116 -2.59 -6.59 -8.04
C GLN A 116 -3.25 -5.21 -7.97
N SER A 117 -3.69 -4.70 -9.12
CA SER A 117 -4.43 -3.44 -9.23
C SER A 117 -5.70 -3.45 -8.39
N GLY A 118 -6.23 -2.27 -8.08
CA GLY A 118 -7.38 -2.13 -7.19
C GLY A 118 -8.64 -2.80 -7.69
N TYR A 119 -9.34 -3.50 -6.78
CA TYR A 119 -10.61 -4.16 -7.06
C TYR A 119 -11.57 -4.05 -5.87
N LEU A 120 -12.87 -4.15 -6.14
CA LEU A 120 -13.89 -4.29 -5.10
C LEU A 120 -13.75 -5.67 -4.46
N PHE A 121 -13.28 -5.72 -3.21
CA PHE A 121 -13.10 -6.94 -2.45
C PHE A 121 -14.44 -7.43 -1.86
N SER A 122 -15.22 -6.52 -1.29
CA SER A 122 -16.55 -6.80 -0.77
C SER A 122 -17.42 -5.55 -0.78
N ALA A 123 -18.74 -5.72 -0.87
CA ALA A 123 -19.70 -4.65 -0.68
C ALA A 123 -20.48 -4.85 0.62
N GLU A 124 -20.68 -3.77 1.35
CA GLU A 124 -21.59 -3.60 2.47
C GLU A 124 -22.79 -2.74 1.99
N ALA A 125 -23.71 -2.36 2.88
CA ALA A 125 -24.98 -1.73 2.47
C ALA A 125 -24.79 -0.41 1.68
N ASP A 126 -23.90 0.45 2.15
CA ASP A 126 -23.59 1.78 1.61
C ASP A 126 -22.09 2.01 1.34
N LEU A 127 -21.27 1.00 1.65
CA LEU A 127 -19.82 1.05 1.52
C LEU A 127 -19.27 -0.12 0.71
N GLY A 128 -18.23 0.15 -0.07
CA GLY A 128 -17.45 -0.84 -0.79
C GLY A 128 -16.07 -0.92 -0.17
N ARG A 129 -15.62 -2.13 0.19
CA ARG A 129 -14.24 -2.38 0.54
C ARG A 129 -13.46 -2.64 -0.73
N TYR A 130 -12.53 -1.75 -1.05
CA TYR A 130 -11.60 -1.89 -2.16
C TYR A 130 -10.21 -2.27 -1.66
N GLN A 131 -9.46 -2.97 -2.48
CA GLN A 131 -8.13 -3.46 -2.12
C GLN A 131 -7.21 -3.49 -3.33
N MET A 132 -5.96 -3.10 -3.14
CA MET A 132 -4.83 -3.44 -4.03
C MET A 132 -3.73 -4.14 -3.23
N ILE A 133 -2.93 -4.96 -3.90
CA ILE A 133 -1.79 -5.64 -3.27
C ILE A 133 -0.52 -5.01 -3.78
N CYS A 134 0.33 -4.59 -2.84
CA CYS A 134 1.62 -3.98 -3.11
C CYS A 134 2.74 -4.74 -2.38
N ARG A 135 3.98 -4.47 -2.77
CA ARG A 135 5.16 -4.84 -1.97
C ARG A 135 6.23 -3.76 -2.01
N VAL A 136 7.02 -3.68 -0.94
CA VAL A 136 8.30 -2.95 -0.95
C VAL A 136 9.43 -3.95 -1.04
N ILE A 137 10.38 -3.72 -1.94
CA ILE A 137 11.61 -4.50 -2.09
C ILE A 137 12.77 -3.71 -1.50
N TYR A 138 13.58 -4.33 -0.66
CA TYR A 138 14.68 -3.67 0.05
C TYR A 138 15.88 -4.58 0.30
N ARG A 139 17.02 -4.00 0.67
CA ARG A 139 18.24 -4.72 1.07
C ARG A 139 18.32 -4.91 2.59
#